data_AF-A0A183FJ21-F1
#
_entry.id   AF-A0A183FJ21-F1
#
_cell.length_a   1.000
_cell.length_b   1.000
_cell.length_c   1.000
_cell.angle_alpha   90.00
_cell.angle_beta   90.00
_cell.angle_gamma   90.00
#
_symmetry.space_group_name_H-M   'P 1'
#
loop_
_entity.id
_entity.type
_entity.pdbx_description
1 polymer ?
#
loop_
_entity_poly.entity_id
_entity_poly.type
_entity_poly.pdbx_seq_one_letter_code
_entity_poly.pdbx_strand_id
1 'polypeptide(L)'
;LRYEGKQCEQDRCLNGGRRHAVNGQVRCHCPFGLTGERCEKVTYCEPEKGKLVNGKCECNTKWTGLFCHMRTCYNGVPTGGMEGFCLCDIGFTGPFCDVPLICQNGGKVNQENECSCAAGYTGERCERCAVGYLQEAGRCIPEVSEASLASHTGPLSSRTFAWPFLLIGCVAIVAIVILVTIATVAIRRWNTKTSRESSVRGQPDATDV
;
A
#
# COMPACT_ATOMS: atom_id res chain seq x y z
N LEU A 1 36.99 -46.13 26.28
CA LEU A 1 36.32 -45.49 25.12
C LEU A 1 34.92 -45.03 25.55
N ARG A 2 34.33 -44.04 24.85
CA ARG A 2 32.95 -43.57 25.10
C ARG A 2 31.94 -44.49 24.42
N TYR A 3 32.21 -44.77 23.15
CA TYR A 3 31.43 -45.66 22.31
C TYR A 3 31.92 -47.12 22.40
N GLU A 4 31.03 -48.04 22.05
CA GLU A 4 31.18 -49.49 22.02
C GLU A 4 30.68 -50.02 20.65
N GLY A 5 30.85 -51.31 20.38
CA GLY A 5 30.60 -51.91 19.06
C GLY A 5 31.88 -52.12 18.23
N LYS A 6 31.76 -52.71 17.04
CA LYS A 6 32.93 -53.09 16.20
C LYS A 6 33.57 -51.90 15.48
N GLN A 7 32.82 -50.83 15.29
CA GLN A 7 33.20 -49.58 14.62
C GLN A 7 33.05 -48.37 15.57
N CYS A 8 32.93 -48.61 16.88
CA CYS A 8 32.62 -47.59 17.90
C CYS A 8 31.29 -46.86 17.61
N GLU A 9 30.28 -47.60 17.17
CA GLU A 9 29.00 -47.10 16.65
C GLU A 9 27.89 -46.91 17.70
N GLN A 10 28.04 -47.40 18.93
CA GLN A 10 27.02 -47.28 19.99
C GLN A 10 27.54 -46.49 21.19
N ASP A 11 26.86 -45.40 21.60
CA ASP A 11 27.17 -44.76 22.89
C ASP A 11 26.62 -45.61 24.04
N ARG A 12 27.46 -45.97 25.02
CA ARG A 12 27.00 -46.72 26.19
C ARG A 12 26.02 -45.89 27.02
N CYS A 13 26.25 -44.59 27.15
CA CYS A 13 25.45 -43.67 27.97
C CYS A 13 24.67 -42.72 27.07
N LEU A 14 23.37 -42.96 26.92
CA LEU A 14 22.48 -42.18 26.06
C LEU A 14 22.24 -40.78 26.63
N ASN A 15 21.65 -39.91 25.81
CA ASN A 15 21.08 -38.63 26.23
C ASN A 15 22.03 -37.69 27.01
N GLY A 16 23.34 -37.79 26.76
CA GLY A 16 24.36 -36.99 27.45
C GLY A 16 24.87 -37.57 28.77
N GLY A 17 24.51 -38.81 29.12
CA GLY A 17 25.04 -39.52 30.29
C GLY A 17 26.56 -39.62 30.30
N ARG A 18 27.18 -39.41 31.46
CA ARG A 18 28.65 -39.45 31.63
C ARG A 18 29.08 -40.80 32.18
N ARG A 19 29.99 -41.49 31.48
CA ARG A 19 30.53 -42.78 31.95
C ARG A 19 31.35 -42.60 33.23
N HIS A 20 31.14 -43.48 34.20
CA HIS A 20 31.96 -43.59 35.41
C HIS A 20 32.28 -45.07 35.66
N ALA A 21 33.48 -45.37 36.14
CA ALA A 21 33.93 -46.75 36.36
C ALA A 21 34.13 -46.99 37.86
N VAL A 22 33.42 -47.97 38.42
CA VAL A 22 33.52 -48.37 39.82
C VAL A 22 33.87 -49.85 39.84
N ASN A 23 35.02 -50.20 40.44
CA ASN A 23 35.54 -51.57 40.51
C ASN A 23 35.56 -52.28 39.14
N GLY A 24 36.01 -51.57 38.09
CA GLY A 24 36.04 -52.06 36.71
C GLY A 24 34.69 -52.03 35.97
N GLN A 25 33.56 -52.01 36.68
CA GLN A 25 32.22 -51.96 36.08
C GLN A 25 31.87 -50.53 35.63
N VAL A 26 31.55 -50.36 34.35
CA VAL A 26 31.18 -49.06 33.76
C VAL A 26 29.68 -48.81 33.94
N ARG A 27 29.35 -47.77 34.71
CA ARG A 27 28.01 -47.21 34.94
C ARG A 27 27.86 -45.85 34.24
N CYS A 28 26.63 -45.40 34.05
CA CYS A 28 26.33 -44.06 33.54
C CYS A 28 25.82 -43.16 34.67
N HIS A 29 26.38 -41.96 34.79
CA HIS A 29 25.84 -40.89 35.63
C HIS A 29 24.96 -40.00 34.75
N CYS A 30 23.66 -40.01 35.00
CA CYS A 30 22.67 -39.39 34.13
C CYS A 30 22.49 -37.88 34.38
N PRO A 31 22.15 -37.09 33.35
CA PRO A 31 21.69 -35.72 33.53
C PRO A 31 20.37 -35.65 34.30
N PHE A 32 19.96 -34.43 34.67
CA PHE A 32 18.63 -34.19 35.24
C PHE A 32 17.51 -34.70 34.31
N GLY A 33 16.41 -35.18 34.89
CA GLY A 33 15.27 -35.74 34.16
C GLY A 33 15.49 -37.13 33.55
N LEU A 34 16.62 -37.80 33.83
CA LEU A 34 16.98 -39.10 33.23
C LEU A 34 17.45 -40.14 34.27
N THR A 35 17.20 -41.41 33.98
CA THR A 35 17.57 -42.57 34.80
C THR A 35 17.72 -43.85 33.96
N GLY A 36 18.06 -44.96 34.59
CA GLY A 36 18.37 -46.24 33.96
C GLY A 36 19.87 -46.46 33.74
N GLU A 37 20.28 -47.72 33.52
CA GLU A 37 21.69 -48.12 33.40
C GLU A 37 22.43 -47.40 32.26
N ARG A 38 21.70 -46.90 31.25
CA ARG A 38 22.21 -46.18 30.08
C ARG A 38 21.61 -44.77 29.95
N CYS A 39 20.94 -44.26 30.98
CA CYS A 39 20.18 -42.99 30.94
C CYS A 39 19.06 -43.00 29.87
N GLU A 40 18.47 -44.17 29.65
CA GLU A 40 17.48 -44.45 28.61
C GLU A 40 16.04 -44.13 29.01
N LYS A 41 15.78 -43.91 30.31
CA LYS A 41 14.44 -43.61 30.87
C LYS A 41 14.35 -42.16 31.29
N VAL A 42 13.27 -41.51 30.93
CA VAL A 42 12.89 -40.17 31.36
C VAL A 42 12.19 -40.24 32.73
N THR A 43 12.43 -39.22 33.58
CA THR A 43 11.76 -39.04 34.88
C THR A 43 11.03 -37.71 35.01
N TYR A 44 11.20 -36.79 34.05
CA TYR A 44 10.56 -35.47 34.01
C TYR A 44 10.01 -35.20 32.61
N CYS A 45 8.76 -34.73 32.53
CA CYS A 45 8.20 -34.14 31.33
C CYS A 45 7.76 -32.73 31.67
N GLU A 46 7.92 -31.83 30.71
CA GLU A 46 7.60 -30.42 30.87
C GLU A 46 6.08 -30.23 31.10
N PRO A 47 5.66 -29.56 32.20
CA PRO A 47 4.25 -29.41 32.57
C PRO A 47 3.39 -28.86 31.44
N GLU A 48 2.14 -29.36 31.34
CA GLU A 48 1.14 -29.01 30.32
C GLU A 48 1.52 -29.33 28.86
N LYS A 49 2.78 -29.70 28.58
CA LYS A 49 3.29 -30.00 27.23
C LYS A 49 3.41 -31.50 26.95
N GLY A 50 3.30 -32.36 27.96
CA GLY A 50 3.23 -33.81 27.80
C GLY A 50 2.91 -34.55 29.11
N LYS A 51 2.98 -35.88 29.07
CA LYS A 51 2.77 -36.78 30.22
C LYS A 51 3.88 -37.83 30.29
N LEU A 52 4.31 -38.17 31.50
CA LEU A 52 5.29 -39.23 31.72
C LEU A 52 4.60 -40.60 31.73
N VAL A 53 4.92 -41.44 30.73
CA VAL A 53 4.36 -42.79 30.58
C VAL A 53 5.49 -43.78 30.36
N ASN A 54 5.57 -44.82 31.21
CA ASN A 54 6.55 -45.91 31.11
C ASN A 54 8.02 -45.47 30.93
N GLY A 55 8.42 -44.34 31.53
CA GLY A 55 9.78 -43.79 31.42
C GLY A 55 10.06 -43.06 30.11
N LYS A 56 9.03 -42.56 29.42
CA LYS A 56 9.12 -41.67 28.25
C LYS A 56 8.10 -40.54 28.39
N CYS A 57 8.29 -39.44 27.68
CA CYS A 57 7.26 -38.41 27.57
C CYS A 57 6.40 -38.65 26.32
N GLU A 58 5.08 -38.72 26.53
CA GLU A 58 4.08 -38.60 25.47
C GLU A 58 3.71 -37.12 25.37
N CYS A 59 4.11 -36.46 24.28
CA CYS A 59 3.91 -35.03 24.10
C CYS A 59 2.49 -34.69 23.63
N ASN A 60 1.98 -33.58 24.14
CA ASN A 60 0.74 -32.98 23.66
C ASN A 60 0.96 -32.38 22.26
N THR A 61 -0.13 -32.04 21.58
CA THR A 61 -0.07 -31.41 20.24
C THR A 61 0.79 -30.15 20.27
N LYS A 62 1.54 -29.93 19.18
CA LYS A 62 2.52 -28.85 18.99
C LYS A 62 3.80 -28.91 19.85
N TRP A 63 4.04 -29.98 20.62
CA TRP A 63 5.26 -30.16 21.42
C TRP A 63 6.03 -31.43 21.05
N THR A 64 7.35 -31.40 21.24
CA THR A 64 8.28 -32.47 20.86
C THR A 64 9.58 -32.45 21.70
N GLY A 65 10.47 -33.40 21.44
CA GLY A 65 11.73 -33.58 22.16
C GLY A 65 11.60 -34.46 23.42
N LEU A 66 12.74 -34.87 23.96
CA LEU A 66 12.85 -35.90 25.01
C LEU A 66 12.04 -35.61 26.29
N PHE A 67 11.80 -34.32 26.59
CA PHE A 67 11.00 -33.86 27.73
C PHE A 67 9.76 -33.04 27.32
N CYS A 68 9.36 -33.05 26.05
CA CYS A 68 8.30 -32.19 25.47
C CYS A 68 8.53 -30.67 25.61
N HIS A 69 9.78 -30.23 25.70
CA HIS A 69 10.14 -28.80 25.84
C HIS A 69 10.25 -28.07 24.50
N MET A 70 10.53 -28.78 23.40
CA MET A 70 10.70 -28.16 22.07
C MET A 70 9.34 -27.96 21.39
N ARG A 71 9.18 -26.85 20.68
CA ARG A 71 7.99 -26.57 19.86
C ARG A 71 8.05 -27.36 18.54
N THR A 72 6.90 -27.81 18.07
CA THR A 72 6.73 -28.26 16.69
C THR A 72 6.48 -27.05 15.80
N CYS A 73 7.42 -26.74 14.92
CA CYS A 73 7.29 -25.69 13.91
C CYS A 73 6.69 -26.30 12.64
N TYR A 74 5.60 -25.73 12.12
CA TYR A 74 4.87 -26.29 10.98
C TYR A 74 5.39 -25.77 9.64
N ASN A 75 5.64 -24.46 9.53
CA ASN A 75 6.24 -23.81 8.36
C ASN A 75 7.41 -22.93 8.83
N GLY A 76 8.52 -23.56 9.19
CA GLY A 76 9.70 -22.91 9.73
C GLY A 76 10.58 -23.85 10.55
N VAL A 77 11.63 -23.30 11.16
CA VAL A 77 12.65 -24.07 11.91
C VAL A 77 12.66 -23.73 13.41
N PRO A 78 12.84 -24.71 14.30
CA PRO A 78 13.01 -24.44 15.73
C PRO A 78 14.39 -23.85 16.02
N THR A 79 14.44 -22.79 16.82
CA THR A 79 15.69 -22.27 17.38
C THR A 79 16.15 -23.15 18.56
N GLY A 80 17.48 -23.31 18.69
CA GLY A 80 18.07 -24.18 19.71
C GLY A 80 18.03 -23.57 21.11
N GLY A 81 17.79 -24.40 22.13
CA GLY A 81 17.75 -24.01 23.54
C GLY A 81 16.51 -24.55 24.26
N MET A 82 16.45 -24.36 25.58
CA MET A 82 15.28 -24.79 26.37
C MET A 82 14.05 -23.90 26.12
N GLU A 83 14.26 -22.63 25.76
CA GLU A 83 13.21 -21.66 25.43
C GLU A 83 13.06 -21.45 23.90
N GLY A 84 13.37 -22.49 23.12
CA GLY A 84 13.32 -22.46 21.66
C GLY A 84 11.98 -21.96 21.11
N PHE A 85 12.05 -21.07 20.12
CA PHE A 85 10.92 -20.53 19.37
C PHE A 85 11.01 -20.98 17.91
N CYS A 86 9.92 -20.83 17.15
CA CYS A 86 9.94 -21.13 15.72
C CYS A 86 10.30 -19.87 14.92
N LEU A 87 11.35 -19.96 14.10
CA LEU A 87 11.63 -18.99 13.05
C LEU A 87 10.81 -19.39 11.82
N CYS A 88 9.83 -18.59 11.45
CA CYS A 88 8.86 -18.94 10.41
C CYS A 88 9.36 -18.69 9.00
N ASP A 89 8.89 -19.54 8.08
CA ASP A 89 9.03 -19.33 6.64
C ASP A 89 8.21 -18.11 6.19
N ILE A 90 8.62 -17.48 5.08
CA ILE A 90 7.93 -16.32 4.50
C ILE A 90 6.48 -16.70 4.15
N GLY A 91 5.53 -15.89 4.63
CA GLY A 91 4.10 -16.15 4.52
C GLY A 91 3.47 -16.80 5.76
N PHE A 92 4.25 -17.08 6.82
CA PHE A 92 3.76 -17.70 8.06
C PHE A 92 4.20 -16.95 9.33
N THR A 93 3.42 -17.09 10.39
CA THR A 93 3.61 -16.41 11.68
C THR A 93 2.98 -17.20 12.84
N GLY A 94 3.08 -16.67 14.05
CA GLY A 94 2.63 -17.31 15.29
C GLY A 94 3.69 -18.23 15.91
N PRO A 95 3.54 -18.62 17.19
CA PRO A 95 4.58 -19.30 17.96
C PRO A 95 4.91 -20.73 17.52
N PHE A 96 4.17 -21.27 16.54
CA PHE A 96 4.42 -22.58 15.91
C PHE A 96 4.48 -22.49 14.37
N CYS A 97 4.45 -21.27 13.80
CA CYS A 97 4.40 -21.02 12.36
C CYS A 97 3.25 -21.73 11.62
N ASP A 98 2.10 -21.78 12.28
CA ASP A 98 0.86 -22.42 11.81
C ASP A 98 -0.22 -21.41 11.39
N VAL A 99 0.05 -20.10 11.52
CA VAL A 99 -0.87 -19.02 11.10
C VAL A 99 -0.34 -18.36 9.82
N PRO A 100 -1.12 -18.28 8.73
CA PRO A 100 -0.67 -17.59 7.51
C PRO A 100 -0.65 -16.06 7.66
N LEU A 101 0.35 -15.43 7.06
CA LEU A 101 0.45 -13.98 6.91
C LEU A 101 -0.38 -13.53 5.68
N ILE A 102 -1.70 -13.43 5.90
CA ILE A 102 -2.62 -12.84 4.92
C ILE A 102 -2.52 -11.31 5.01
N CYS A 103 -2.14 -10.69 3.89
CA CYS A 103 -2.24 -9.25 3.65
C CYS A 103 -3.58 -8.93 2.96
N GLN A 104 -4.25 -7.87 3.40
CA GLN A 104 -5.53 -7.41 2.86
C GLN A 104 -5.34 -6.38 1.72
N ASN A 105 -6.43 -6.00 1.07
CA ASN A 105 -6.51 -4.83 0.18
C ASN A 105 -5.46 -4.81 -0.97
N GLY A 106 -5.05 -5.98 -1.45
CA GLY A 106 -4.07 -6.12 -2.53
C GLY A 106 -2.59 -6.00 -2.09
N GLY A 107 -2.33 -5.89 -0.79
CA GLY A 107 -0.99 -6.01 -0.23
C GLY A 107 -0.37 -7.40 -0.45
N LYS A 108 0.96 -7.48 -0.34
CA LYS A 108 1.75 -8.70 -0.59
C LYS A 108 2.80 -8.90 0.48
N VAL A 109 3.11 -10.15 0.80
CA VAL A 109 4.24 -10.48 1.70
C VAL A 109 5.57 -10.18 0.99
N ASN A 110 6.51 -9.52 1.66
CA ASN A 110 7.87 -9.22 1.18
C ASN A 110 8.87 -10.32 1.58
N GLN A 111 10.18 -10.06 1.44
CA GLN A 111 11.23 -11.04 1.79
C GLN A 111 11.50 -11.08 3.31
N GLU A 112 11.12 -10.00 3.99
CA GLU A 112 11.24 -9.75 5.42
C GLU A 112 10.10 -10.40 6.23
N ASN A 113 9.13 -11.04 5.54
CA ASN A 113 7.92 -11.64 6.11
C ASN A 113 6.95 -10.61 6.75
N GLU A 114 6.79 -9.47 6.09
CA GLU A 114 5.88 -8.36 6.42
C GLU A 114 4.95 -8.04 5.23
N CYS A 115 3.84 -7.35 5.47
CA CYS A 115 2.91 -6.95 4.40
C CYS A 115 3.28 -5.60 3.75
N SER A 116 3.77 -5.64 2.52
CA SER A 116 3.89 -4.47 1.65
C SER A 116 2.52 -4.04 1.10
N CYS A 117 2.06 -2.85 1.45
CA CYS A 117 0.70 -2.38 1.17
C CYS A 117 0.54 -1.66 -0.17
N ALA A 118 -0.67 -1.73 -0.73
CA ALA A 118 -1.08 -0.93 -1.86
C ALA A 118 -1.27 0.55 -1.46
N ALA A 119 -1.19 1.46 -2.44
CA ALA A 119 -1.39 2.89 -2.21
C ALA A 119 -2.76 3.16 -1.54
N GLY A 120 -2.75 3.99 -0.49
CA GLY A 120 -3.93 4.29 0.32
C GLY A 120 -4.18 3.35 1.51
N TYR A 121 -3.41 2.28 1.66
CA TYR A 121 -3.56 1.30 2.76
C TYR A 121 -2.33 1.24 3.68
N THR A 122 -2.54 0.82 4.92
CA THR A 122 -1.50 0.71 5.96
C THR A 122 -1.85 -0.31 7.03
N GLY A 123 -0.90 -0.58 7.93
CA GLY A 123 -0.99 -1.56 9.01
C GLY A 123 -0.33 -2.90 8.68
N GLU A 124 -0.09 -3.70 9.73
CA GLU A 124 0.58 -5.01 9.70
C GLU A 124 0.04 -5.98 8.64
N ARG A 125 -1.23 -5.81 8.25
CA ARG A 125 -1.92 -6.62 7.24
C ARG A 125 -2.61 -5.76 6.20
N CYS A 126 -2.20 -4.50 6.02
CA CYS A 126 -2.80 -3.53 5.12
C CYS A 126 -4.31 -3.32 5.36
N GLU A 127 -4.74 -3.48 6.60
CA GLU A 127 -6.13 -3.56 7.03
C GLU A 127 -6.79 -2.19 7.27
N ARG A 128 -6.02 -1.10 7.27
CA ARG A 128 -6.49 0.28 7.52
C ARG A 128 -6.16 1.21 6.35
N CYS A 129 -6.83 2.34 6.30
CA CYS A 129 -6.46 3.43 5.38
C CYS A 129 -5.22 4.18 5.87
N ALA A 130 -4.39 4.60 4.92
CA ALA A 130 -3.26 5.49 5.17
C ALA A 130 -3.73 6.91 5.54
N VAL A 131 -2.84 7.72 6.11
CA VAL A 131 -3.12 9.14 6.41
C VAL A 131 -3.45 9.88 5.11
N GLY A 132 -4.51 10.71 5.13
CA GLY A 132 -5.05 11.37 3.94
C GLY A 132 -5.89 10.46 3.04
N TYR A 133 -6.35 9.31 3.55
CA TYR A 133 -7.33 8.45 2.89
C TYR A 133 -8.50 8.13 3.83
N LEU A 134 -9.73 8.24 3.31
CA LEU A 134 -10.97 7.93 4.03
C LEU A 134 -11.52 6.56 3.58
N GLN A 135 -12.18 5.85 4.49
CA GLN A 135 -12.79 4.56 4.18
C GLN A 135 -14.23 4.73 3.67
N GLU A 136 -14.46 4.45 2.39
CA GLU A 136 -15.79 4.48 1.77
C GLU A 136 -16.08 3.16 1.03
N ALA A 137 -17.27 2.59 1.25
CA ALA A 137 -17.72 1.33 0.65
C ALA A 137 -16.69 0.17 0.73
N GLY A 138 -15.92 0.11 1.83
CA GLY A 138 -14.88 -0.91 2.06
C GLY A 138 -13.55 -0.68 1.34
N ARG A 139 -13.34 0.49 0.72
CA ARG A 139 -12.06 0.88 0.08
C ARG A 139 -11.53 2.17 0.71
N CYS A 140 -10.23 2.39 0.60
CA CYS A 140 -9.60 3.65 0.99
C CYS A 140 -9.49 4.58 -0.22
N ILE A 141 -10.14 5.75 -0.15
CA ILE A 141 -10.14 6.79 -1.19
C ILE A 141 -9.35 8.03 -0.71
N PRO A 142 -8.65 8.78 -1.59
CA PRO A 142 -7.93 9.98 -1.18
C PRO A 142 -8.86 11.05 -0.58
N GLU A 143 -8.43 11.68 0.50
CA GLU A 143 -9.11 12.84 1.09
C GLU A 143 -8.88 14.08 0.22
N VAL A 144 -9.93 14.54 -0.46
CA VAL A 144 -9.83 15.65 -1.42
C VAL A 144 -9.92 17.00 -0.71
N SER A 145 -8.78 17.51 -0.25
CA SER A 145 -8.69 18.88 0.28
C SER A 145 -8.96 19.93 -0.79
N GLU A 146 -9.46 21.12 -0.42
CA GLU A 146 -9.68 22.22 -1.38
C GLU A 146 -8.40 22.64 -2.12
N ALA A 147 -7.24 22.56 -1.45
CA ALA A 147 -5.94 22.81 -2.06
C ALA A 147 -5.62 21.81 -3.21
N SER A 148 -6.13 20.58 -3.12
CA SER A 148 -5.98 19.55 -4.16
C SER A 148 -6.81 19.89 -5.41
N LEU A 149 -8.02 20.44 -5.24
CA LEU A 149 -8.82 20.95 -6.38
C LEU A 149 -8.17 22.17 -7.03
N ALA A 150 -7.68 23.11 -6.22
CA ALA A 150 -7.03 24.34 -6.67
C ALA A 150 -5.81 24.09 -7.58
N SER A 151 -5.12 22.95 -7.41
CA SER A 151 -4.01 22.53 -8.27
C SER A 151 -4.44 22.22 -9.71
N HIS A 152 -5.58 21.54 -9.90
CA HIS A 152 -6.11 21.22 -11.23
C HIS A 152 -6.85 22.39 -11.88
N THR A 153 -7.46 23.29 -11.09
CA THR A 153 -7.96 24.57 -11.59
C THR A 153 -6.84 25.61 -11.64
N GLY A 154 -5.90 25.44 -12.57
CA GLY A 154 -4.90 26.45 -12.89
C GLY A 154 -5.57 27.83 -13.07
N PRO A 155 -4.99 28.92 -12.55
CA PRO A 155 -5.72 30.14 -12.25
C PRO A 155 -6.40 30.71 -13.50
N LEU A 156 -7.67 31.13 -13.37
CA LEU A 156 -8.46 31.71 -14.47
C LEU A 156 -7.79 32.94 -15.13
N SER A 157 -6.84 33.56 -14.42
CA SER A 157 -5.94 34.61 -14.91
C SER A 157 -5.09 34.20 -16.13
N SER A 158 -4.84 32.89 -16.34
CA SER A 158 -3.95 32.40 -17.41
C SER A 158 -4.62 32.23 -18.78
N ARG A 159 -5.96 32.28 -18.87
CA ARG A 159 -6.62 32.49 -20.16
C ARG A 159 -6.32 33.91 -20.62
N THR A 160 -5.67 34.05 -21.76
CA THR A 160 -5.43 35.32 -22.46
C THR A 160 -6.77 35.95 -22.85
N PHE A 161 -7.34 36.68 -21.89
CA PHE A 161 -8.69 37.20 -21.93
C PHE A 161 -8.90 38.08 -23.16
N ALA A 162 -9.85 37.69 -24.02
CA ALA A 162 -10.10 38.30 -25.34
C ALA A 162 -10.72 39.72 -25.28
N TRP A 163 -10.53 40.44 -24.17
CA TRP A 163 -10.97 41.82 -23.98
C TRP A 163 -10.41 42.79 -25.03
N PRO A 164 -9.17 42.68 -25.54
CA PRO A 164 -8.72 43.51 -26.65
C PRO A 164 -9.61 43.33 -27.89
N PHE A 165 -9.95 42.09 -28.26
CA PHE A 165 -10.81 41.80 -29.41
C PHE A 165 -12.26 42.25 -29.19
N LEU A 166 -12.80 42.09 -27.99
CA LEU A 166 -14.15 42.57 -27.63
C LEU A 166 -14.22 44.11 -27.65
N LEU A 167 -13.22 44.81 -27.09
CA LEU A 167 -13.16 46.27 -27.10
C LEU A 167 -12.98 46.83 -28.51
N ILE A 168 -12.06 46.25 -29.30
CA ILE A 168 -11.88 46.62 -30.72
C ILE A 168 -13.16 46.37 -31.53
N GLY A 169 -13.84 45.24 -31.30
CA GLY A 169 -15.13 44.93 -31.91
C GLY A 169 -16.21 45.96 -31.57
N CYS A 170 -16.38 46.32 -30.30
CA CYS A 170 -17.32 47.36 -29.87
C CYS A 170 -17.01 48.73 -30.49
N VAL A 171 -15.74 49.14 -30.52
CA VAL A 171 -15.32 50.42 -31.13
C VAL A 171 -15.59 50.41 -32.64
N ALA A 172 -15.32 49.32 -33.34
CA ALA A 172 -15.60 49.18 -34.77
C ALA A 172 -17.12 49.25 -35.06
N ILE A 173 -17.96 48.58 -34.26
CA ILE A 173 -19.43 48.63 -34.40
C ILE A 173 -19.94 50.06 -34.19
N VAL A 174 -19.47 50.77 -33.16
CA VAL A 174 -19.85 52.17 -32.89
C VAL A 174 -19.42 53.08 -34.05
N ALA A 175 -18.21 52.91 -34.58
CA ALA A 175 -17.73 53.67 -35.74
C ALA A 175 -18.60 53.43 -36.99
N ILE A 176 -18.99 52.19 -37.26
CA ILE A 176 -19.89 51.84 -38.38
C ILE A 176 -21.26 52.50 -38.21
N VAL A 177 -21.85 52.47 -37.02
CA VAL A 177 -23.13 53.13 -36.73
C VAL A 177 -23.04 54.66 -36.92
N ILE A 178 -21.93 55.28 -36.50
CA ILE A 178 -21.67 56.70 -36.71
C ILE A 178 -21.54 57.01 -38.21
N LEU A 179 -20.81 56.20 -38.99
CA LEU A 179 -20.70 56.40 -40.44
C LEU A 179 -22.05 56.21 -41.16
N VAL A 180 -22.86 55.23 -40.77
CA VAL A 180 -24.21 55.01 -41.34
C VAL A 180 -25.18 56.14 -40.99
N THR A 181 -25.12 56.67 -39.76
CA THR A 181 -25.95 57.83 -39.37
C THR A 181 -25.51 59.11 -40.08
N ILE A 182 -24.20 59.36 -40.22
CA ILE A 182 -23.68 60.48 -41.03
C ILE A 182 -24.10 60.32 -42.50
N ALA A 183 -23.95 59.13 -43.10
CA ALA A 183 -24.31 58.87 -44.48
C ALA A 183 -25.83 59.03 -44.73
N THR A 184 -26.67 58.51 -43.85
CA THR A 184 -28.14 58.67 -43.98
C THR A 184 -28.60 60.12 -43.76
N VAL A 185 -27.95 60.88 -42.87
CA VAL A 185 -28.17 62.34 -42.75
C VAL A 185 -27.71 63.08 -44.01
N ALA A 186 -26.55 62.73 -44.57
CA ALA A 186 -26.03 63.33 -45.80
C ALA A 186 -26.92 63.05 -47.01
N ILE A 187 -27.38 61.80 -47.19
CA ILE A 187 -28.31 61.39 -48.25
C ILE A 187 -29.65 62.11 -48.09
N ARG A 188 -30.19 62.22 -46.87
CA ARG A 188 -31.39 63.04 -46.61
C ARG A 188 -31.18 64.50 -47.00
N ARG A 189 -30.03 65.11 -46.64
CA ARG A 189 -29.65 66.49 -47.01
C ARG A 189 -29.50 66.68 -48.53
N TRP A 190 -29.01 65.67 -49.24
CA TRP A 190 -28.84 65.67 -50.69
C TRP A 190 -30.18 65.58 -51.40
N ASN A 191 -31.05 64.66 -50.97
CA ASN A 191 -32.40 64.49 -51.54
C ASN A 191 -33.32 65.70 -51.24
N THR A 192 -33.09 66.45 -50.16
CA THR A 192 -33.76 67.76 -49.96
C THR A 192 -33.26 68.87 -50.88
N LYS A 193 -32.34 68.60 -51.83
CA LYS A 193 -31.71 69.61 -52.69
C LYS A 193 -31.88 69.37 -54.20
N THR A 194 -32.72 68.43 -54.62
CA THR A 194 -32.95 68.09 -56.04
C THR A 194 -34.31 68.60 -56.57
N SER A 195 -34.38 69.92 -56.79
CA SER A 195 -35.31 70.61 -57.70
C SER A 195 -34.72 72.02 -57.92
N ARG A 196 -34.60 72.57 -59.13
CA ARG A 196 -35.37 72.33 -60.37
C ARG A 196 -34.48 72.47 -61.61
N GLU A 197 -34.80 71.76 -62.70
CA GLU A 197 -34.11 71.87 -63.99
C GLU A 197 -34.55 73.10 -64.83
N SER A 198 -34.03 73.21 -66.06
CA SER A 198 -33.84 74.48 -66.77
C SER A 198 -34.49 74.55 -68.17
N SER A 199 -34.62 75.81 -68.64
CA SER A 199 -34.57 76.22 -70.06
C SER A 199 -35.81 76.06 -70.96
N VAL A 200 -35.70 76.70 -72.14
CA VAL A 200 -36.65 76.88 -73.26
C VAL A 200 -37.78 77.90 -73.01
N ARG A 201 -38.11 78.87 -73.87
CA ARG A 201 -37.42 79.79 -74.84
C ARG A 201 -38.49 80.29 -75.84
N GLY A 202 -38.62 81.60 -76.03
CA GLY A 202 -39.56 82.25 -76.96
C GLY A 202 -40.02 83.61 -76.38
N GLN A 203 -39.52 84.80 -76.75
CA GLN A 203 -39.24 85.43 -78.07
C GLN A 203 -40.53 86.02 -78.70
N PRO A 204 -40.57 87.26 -79.24
CA PRO A 204 -39.58 88.37 -79.25
C PRO A 204 -40.01 89.45 -78.19
N ASP A 205 -40.03 90.80 -78.31
CA ASP A 205 -39.64 91.80 -79.36
C ASP A 205 -39.38 93.21 -78.74
N ALA A 206 -39.26 94.25 -79.58
CA ALA A 206 -38.97 95.67 -79.30
C ALA A 206 -40.22 96.53 -78.93
N THR A 207 -40.19 97.85 -78.67
CA THR A 207 -39.17 98.94 -78.73
C THR A 207 -39.10 99.70 -77.38
N ASP A 208 -38.54 100.91 -77.13
CA ASP A 208 -37.99 102.02 -77.95
C ASP A 208 -37.04 102.94 -77.13
N VAL A 209 -36.39 103.93 -77.81
CA VAL A 209 -35.63 105.12 -77.31
C VAL A 209 -34.63 104.94 -76.16
#